data_AF-A0A2E2T3B8-F1
#
_entry.id   AF-A0A2E2T3B8-F1
#
_cell.length_a   1.000
_cell.length_b   1.000
_cell.length_c   1.000
_cell.angle_alpha   90.00
_cell.angle_beta   90.00
_cell.angle_gamma   90.00
#
_symmetry.space_group_name_H-M   'P 1'
#
loop_
_entity.id
_entity.type
_entity.pdbx_description
1 polymer ?
#
loop_
_entity_poly.entity_id
_entity_poly.type
_entity_poly.pdbx_seq_one_letter_code
_entity_poly.pdbx_strand_id
1 'polypeptide(L)'
;MRRLQKLAVATALAGSVFFGMQTLAYAQTSAALTAEMGSQIDGAAATPEALSAMVANLVQTNPTLAAAIAKRATQSNPAAAAQIAQAMAQAAPQQAAVAAAAITEIAPQAASQVTAAAASAAPQQAATIAVAVAARAPAAAPQIAAAATRAAPQSALQVAAAVSRANPQAASQIAAQVSVAAAQSGSTANSGTIAATVASASRTSAAAIITSVAAATGTSVAAIASQAAQGAATAAQVVASTDVTVQNGLNATAQASTQTATSTQQQQQQTVTTSTPVVEQPVVQENPAQTGSPT
;
A
#
# COMPACT_ATOMS: atom_id res chain seq x y z
N MET A 1 -38.86 -14.58 32.50
CA MET A 1 -40.26 -14.14 32.32
C MET A 1 -40.33 -13.20 31.13
N ARG A 2 -41.12 -13.57 30.12
CA ARG A 2 -41.47 -12.75 28.94
C ARG A 2 -42.36 -11.58 29.37
N ARG A 3 -42.15 -10.39 28.82
CA ARG A 3 -43.25 -9.45 28.54
C ARG A 3 -43.13 -8.93 27.12
N LEU A 4 -44.03 -9.46 26.28
CA LEU A 4 -44.44 -8.92 25.00
C LEU A 4 -45.47 -7.82 25.23
N GLN A 5 -45.33 -6.65 24.60
CA GLN A 5 -46.42 -5.81 24.07
C GLN A 5 -45.80 -5.06 22.86
N LYS A 6 -46.05 -5.41 21.60
CA LYS A 6 -47.26 -5.34 20.73
C LYS A 6 -47.61 -3.93 20.20
N LEU A 7 -47.43 -3.81 18.88
CA LEU A 7 -48.17 -3.04 17.85
C LEU A 7 -48.25 -1.51 17.94
N ALA A 8 -47.70 -0.84 16.91
CA ALA A 8 -48.53 -0.20 15.89
C ALA A 8 -47.74 0.00 14.59
N VAL A 9 -48.30 -0.57 13.53
CA VAL A 9 -48.00 -0.33 12.12
C VAL A 9 -48.62 1.02 11.74
N ALA A 10 -47.81 1.92 11.18
CA ALA A 10 -48.31 3.07 10.43
C ALA A 10 -47.48 3.19 9.15
N THR A 11 -48.06 2.66 8.09
CA THR A 11 -47.62 2.83 6.70
C THR A 11 -47.80 4.31 6.34
N ALA A 12 -46.69 5.03 6.15
CA ALA A 12 -46.69 6.30 5.43
C ALA A 12 -45.83 6.12 4.17
N LEU A 13 -46.54 5.82 3.09
CA LEU A 13 -46.08 5.73 1.73
C LEU A 13 -45.76 7.15 1.24
N ALA A 14 -44.49 7.55 1.25
CA ALA A 14 -44.05 8.78 0.61
C ALA A 14 -42.59 8.67 0.15
N GLY A 15 -42.38 8.82 -1.16
CA GLY A 15 -41.15 9.39 -1.68
C GLY A 15 -39.99 8.42 -1.86
N SER A 16 -40.15 7.50 -2.81
CA SER A 16 -39.06 7.08 -3.70
C SER A 16 -38.22 8.29 -4.15
N VAL A 17 -36.95 8.04 -4.48
CA VAL A 17 -35.92 8.96 -5.02
C VAL A 17 -34.94 9.56 -3.99
N PHE A 18 -34.19 8.70 -3.27
CA PHE A 18 -32.86 9.09 -2.77
C PHE A 18 -31.88 7.91 -2.68
N PHE A 19 -31.94 6.98 -3.64
CA PHE A 19 -31.05 5.80 -3.68
C PHE A 19 -30.25 5.69 -4.99
N GLY A 20 -29.86 6.84 -5.56
CA GLY A 20 -29.13 6.91 -6.84
C GLY A 20 -27.76 7.60 -6.82
N MET A 21 -27.31 8.20 -5.71
CA MET A 21 -26.11 9.04 -5.72
C MET A 21 -24.88 8.52 -4.95
N GLN A 22 -24.98 7.40 -4.23
CA GLN A 22 -23.78 6.77 -3.64
C GLN A 22 -23.00 5.88 -4.63
N THR A 23 -23.53 5.60 -5.82
CA THR A 23 -22.80 4.88 -6.88
C THR A 23 -21.99 5.79 -7.80
N LEU A 24 -22.18 7.11 -7.73
CA LEU A 24 -21.40 8.06 -8.53
C LEU A 24 -20.00 8.32 -7.96
N ALA A 25 -19.76 8.14 -6.66
CA ALA A 25 -18.42 8.33 -6.09
C ALA A 25 -17.42 7.26 -6.58
N TYR A 26 -17.88 6.03 -6.86
CA TYR A 26 -17.04 4.99 -7.47
C TYR A 26 -16.94 5.12 -9.00
N ALA A 27 -17.96 5.72 -9.65
CA ALA A 27 -17.96 5.97 -11.10
C ALA A 27 -17.19 7.25 -11.49
N GLN A 28 -17.06 8.23 -10.60
CA GLN A 28 -16.38 9.50 -10.87
C GLN A 28 -14.85 9.39 -10.81
N THR A 29 -14.28 8.50 -9.99
CA THR A 29 -12.83 8.20 -10.09
C THR A 29 -12.48 7.52 -11.42
N SER A 30 -13.40 6.74 -12.00
CA SER A 30 -13.25 6.18 -13.35
C SER A 30 -13.57 7.16 -14.48
N ALA A 31 -14.35 8.22 -14.23
CA ALA A 31 -14.64 9.27 -15.21
C ALA A 31 -13.56 10.37 -15.27
N ALA A 32 -12.74 10.52 -14.21
CA ALA A 32 -11.68 11.53 -14.10
C ALA A 32 -10.30 11.10 -14.63
N LEU A 33 -10.16 9.87 -15.13
CA LEU A 33 -9.22 9.60 -16.21
C LEU A 33 -10.03 9.72 -17.50
N THR A 34 -10.07 10.91 -18.09
CA THR A 34 -10.68 11.10 -19.41
C THR A 34 -10.18 10.02 -20.36
N ALA A 35 -11.01 9.51 -21.27
CA ALA A 35 -10.61 8.46 -22.22
C ALA A 35 -9.32 8.84 -22.98
N GLU A 36 -9.09 10.15 -23.18
CA GLU A 36 -7.86 10.76 -23.69
C GLU A 36 -6.63 10.56 -22.76
N MET A 37 -6.79 10.79 -21.45
CA MET A 37 -5.73 10.53 -20.48
C MET A 37 -5.48 9.02 -20.34
N GLY A 38 -6.53 8.21 -20.48
CA GLY A 38 -6.43 6.76 -20.57
C GLY A 38 -5.56 6.31 -21.74
N SER A 39 -5.80 6.83 -22.95
CA SER A 39 -4.97 6.49 -24.13
C SER A 39 -3.55 7.04 -24.03
N GLN A 40 -3.34 8.20 -23.41
CA GLN A 40 -2.00 8.72 -23.10
C GLN A 40 -1.24 7.87 -22.09
N ILE A 41 -1.92 7.33 -21.07
CA ILE A 41 -1.33 6.41 -20.07
C ILE A 41 -1.06 5.06 -20.71
N ASP A 42 -1.95 4.56 -21.56
CA ASP A 42 -1.75 3.31 -22.28
C ASP A 42 -0.57 3.42 -23.27
N GLY A 43 -0.39 4.60 -23.91
CA GLY A 43 0.79 4.93 -24.72
C GLY A 43 2.07 5.14 -23.90
N ALA A 44 1.98 5.77 -22.72
CA ALA A 44 3.10 5.93 -21.80
C ALA A 44 3.47 4.60 -21.09
N ALA A 45 2.54 3.66 -20.92
CA ALA A 45 2.83 2.32 -20.41
C ALA A 45 3.65 1.48 -21.41
N ALA A 46 3.68 1.88 -22.69
CA ALA A 46 4.62 1.35 -23.68
C ALA A 46 6.00 2.02 -23.62
N THR A 47 6.14 3.12 -22.88
CA THR A 47 7.40 3.89 -22.66
C THR A 47 7.64 4.13 -21.17
N PRO A 48 8.19 3.14 -20.44
CA PRO A 48 8.27 3.17 -18.98
C PRO A 48 8.95 4.40 -18.38
N GLU A 49 9.89 5.03 -19.10
CA GLU A 49 10.57 6.25 -18.70
C GLU A 49 9.61 7.45 -18.63
N ALA A 50 8.74 7.60 -19.63
CA ALA A 50 7.75 8.68 -19.68
C ALA A 50 6.72 8.52 -18.55
N LEU A 51 6.31 7.28 -18.28
CA LEU A 51 5.38 6.98 -17.20
C LEU A 51 6.02 7.22 -15.82
N SER A 52 7.29 6.86 -15.66
CA SER A 52 8.04 7.07 -14.41
C SER A 52 8.18 8.56 -14.09
N ALA A 53 8.51 9.41 -15.08
CA ALA A 53 8.61 10.86 -14.90
C ALA A 53 7.25 11.49 -14.55
N MET A 54 6.17 11.05 -15.22
CA MET A 54 4.81 11.51 -14.92
C MET A 54 4.40 11.13 -13.50
N VAL A 55 4.54 9.86 -13.13
CA VAL A 55 4.17 9.36 -11.80
C VAL A 55 5.01 10.04 -10.71
N ALA A 56 6.31 10.23 -10.91
CA ALA A 56 7.17 10.89 -9.92
C ALA A 56 6.76 12.35 -9.64
N ASN A 57 6.36 13.10 -10.67
CA ASN A 57 5.87 14.46 -10.51
C ASN A 57 4.48 14.50 -9.86
N LEU A 58 3.60 13.57 -10.23
CA LEU A 58 2.26 13.47 -9.66
C LEU A 58 2.25 12.95 -8.23
N VAL A 59 3.17 12.10 -7.81
CA VAL A 59 3.24 11.60 -6.43
C VAL A 59 3.40 12.76 -5.43
N GLN A 60 4.14 13.81 -5.81
CA GLN A 60 4.35 14.98 -4.95
C GLN A 60 3.15 15.94 -4.93
N THR A 61 2.46 16.09 -6.06
CA THR A 61 1.39 17.09 -6.23
C THR A 61 -0.01 16.53 -6.01
N ASN A 62 -0.25 15.27 -6.40
CA ASN A 62 -1.52 14.56 -6.36
C ASN A 62 -1.30 13.03 -6.21
N PRO A 63 -0.96 12.52 -5.02
CA PRO A 63 -0.63 11.11 -4.80
C PRO A 63 -1.77 10.15 -5.16
N THR A 64 -3.03 10.57 -4.99
CA THR A 64 -4.20 9.78 -5.39
C THR A 64 -4.26 9.56 -6.91
N LEU A 65 -3.95 10.60 -7.68
CA LEU A 65 -3.93 10.51 -9.14
C LEU A 65 -2.75 9.66 -9.62
N ALA A 66 -1.57 9.83 -8.99
CA ALA A 66 -0.41 9.00 -9.29
C ALA A 66 -0.68 7.51 -9.08
N ALA A 67 -1.35 7.15 -7.97
CA ALA A 67 -1.74 5.77 -7.70
C ALA A 67 -2.75 5.22 -8.73
N ALA A 68 -3.71 6.05 -9.17
CA ALA A 68 -4.68 5.67 -10.21
C ALA A 68 -4.00 5.42 -11.57
N ILE A 69 -3.06 6.27 -11.96
CA ILE A 69 -2.26 6.13 -13.19
C ILE A 69 -1.38 4.87 -13.12
N ALA A 70 -0.65 4.69 -12.02
CA ALA A 70 0.18 3.51 -11.79
C ALA A 70 -0.62 2.20 -11.87
N LYS A 71 -1.82 2.18 -11.28
CA LYS A 71 -2.76 1.05 -11.36
C LYS A 71 -3.19 0.78 -12.79
N ARG A 72 -3.64 1.79 -13.53
CA ARG A 72 -4.05 1.64 -14.94
C ARG A 72 -2.90 1.17 -15.83
N ALA A 73 -1.73 1.79 -15.68
CA ALA A 73 -0.54 1.43 -16.43
C ALA A 73 -0.11 -0.02 -16.18
N THR A 74 -0.20 -0.50 -14.94
CA THR A 74 0.06 -1.90 -14.58
C THR A 74 -0.98 -2.85 -15.19
N GLN A 75 -2.26 -2.44 -15.26
CA GLN A 75 -3.31 -3.23 -15.90
C GLN A 75 -3.08 -3.36 -17.41
N SER A 76 -2.68 -2.28 -18.08
CA SER A 76 -2.42 -2.26 -19.51
C SER A 76 -1.10 -2.93 -19.88
N ASN A 77 -0.06 -2.78 -19.05
CA ASN A 77 1.24 -3.42 -19.24
C ASN A 77 1.80 -3.96 -17.90
N PRO A 78 1.52 -5.22 -17.55
CA PRO A 78 2.05 -5.85 -16.34
C PRO A 78 3.58 -5.92 -16.30
N ALA A 79 4.28 -5.86 -17.46
CA ALA A 79 5.73 -5.85 -17.50
C ALA A 79 6.33 -4.53 -16.97
N ALA A 80 5.58 -3.43 -17.02
CA ALA A 80 6.00 -2.14 -16.48
C ALA A 80 5.85 -2.04 -14.95
N ALA A 81 5.20 -3.02 -14.30
CA ALA A 81 4.89 -3.01 -12.87
C ALA A 81 6.09 -2.67 -11.97
N ALA A 82 7.25 -3.26 -12.25
CA ALA A 82 8.47 -3.03 -11.46
C ALA A 82 8.98 -1.58 -11.59
N GLN A 83 8.99 -1.02 -12.81
CA GLN A 83 9.43 0.35 -13.07
C GLN A 83 8.50 1.37 -12.43
N ILE A 84 7.19 1.12 -12.49
CA ILE A 84 6.17 1.94 -11.83
C ILE A 84 6.39 1.94 -10.32
N ALA A 85 6.57 0.75 -9.72
CA ALA A 85 6.82 0.62 -8.29
C ALA A 85 8.10 1.33 -7.86
N GLN A 86 9.15 1.26 -8.68
CA GLN A 86 10.41 1.98 -8.45
C GLN A 86 10.19 3.49 -8.46
N ALA A 87 9.55 4.04 -9.50
CA ALA A 87 9.32 5.47 -9.64
C ALA A 87 8.47 6.02 -8.48
N MET A 88 7.42 5.28 -8.08
CA MET A 88 6.61 5.63 -6.93
C MET A 88 7.41 5.59 -5.63
N ALA A 89 8.25 4.57 -5.44
CA ALA A 89 9.08 4.46 -4.25
C ALA A 89 10.18 5.53 -4.18
N GLN A 90 10.72 5.98 -5.31
CA GLN A 90 11.67 7.10 -5.37
C GLN A 90 10.99 8.43 -5.01
N ALA A 91 9.78 8.67 -5.54
CA ALA A 91 9.07 9.92 -5.33
C ALA A 91 8.41 10.03 -3.94
N ALA A 92 7.90 8.92 -3.40
CA ALA A 92 7.37 8.84 -2.04
C ALA A 92 7.79 7.52 -1.36
N PRO A 93 8.99 7.48 -0.77
CA PRO A 93 9.49 6.29 -0.07
C PRO A 93 8.52 5.78 1.01
N GLN A 94 7.83 6.69 1.71
CA GLN A 94 6.85 6.34 2.75
C GLN A 94 5.60 5.62 2.20
N GLN A 95 5.29 5.80 0.92
CA GLN A 95 4.13 5.18 0.25
C GLN A 95 4.53 3.95 -0.58
N ALA A 96 5.83 3.65 -0.67
CA ALA A 96 6.36 2.56 -1.49
C ALA A 96 5.71 1.20 -1.19
N ALA A 97 5.45 0.89 0.08
CA ALA A 97 4.82 -0.37 0.47
C ALA A 97 3.37 -0.50 -0.03
N VAL A 98 2.60 0.59 0.02
CA VAL A 98 1.21 0.63 -0.49
C VAL A 98 1.19 0.49 -1.99
N ALA A 99 2.04 1.28 -2.67
CA ALA A 99 2.15 1.27 -4.12
C ALA A 99 2.54 -0.13 -4.61
N ALA A 100 3.60 -0.71 -4.04
CA ALA A 100 4.06 -2.06 -4.39
C ALA A 100 2.98 -3.13 -4.15
N ALA A 101 2.24 -3.05 -3.04
CA ALA A 101 1.14 -3.96 -2.76
C ALA A 101 -0.02 -3.80 -3.76
N ALA A 102 -0.43 -2.58 -4.07
CA ALA A 102 -1.50 -2.31 -5.03
C ALA A 102 -1.15 -2.77 -6.45
N ILE A 103 0.11 -2.56 -6.87
CA ILE A 103 0.64 -3.06 -8.14
C ILE A 103 0.64 -4.60 -8.15
N THR A 104 1.08 -5.23 -7.05
CA THR A 104 1.10 -6.70 -6.92
C THR A 104 -0.29 -7.31 -6.94
N GLU A 105 -1.30 -6.63 -6.40
CA GLU A 105 -2.69 -7.10 -6.44
C GLU A 105 -3.20 -7.25 -7.88
N ILE A 106 -2.71 -6.41 -8.80
CA ILE A 106 -3.05 -6.45 -10.23
C ILE A 106 -2.17 -7.48 -10.96
N ALA A 107 -0.87 -7.50 -10.64
CA ALA A 107 0.14 -8.31 -11.30
C ALA A 107 0.89 -9.19 -10.27
N PRO A 108 0.24 -10.24 -9.71
CA PRO A 108 0.84 -11.05 -8.65
C PRO A 108 2.10 -11.80 -9.12
N GLN A 109 2.19 -12.12 -10.42
CA GLN A 109 3.37 -12.74 -11.03
C GLN A 109 4.61 -11.83 -10.99
N ALA A 110 4.41 -10.51 -10.88
CA ALA A 110 5.48 -9.52 -10.79
C ALA A 110 5.91 -9.21 -9.35
N ALA A 111 5.31 -9.83 -8.33
CA ALA A 111 5.51 -9.50 -6.90
C ALA A 111 6.99 -9.37 -6.49
N SER A 112 7.83 -10.32 -6.89
CA SER A 112 9.26 -10.31 -6.58
C SER A 112 9.99 -9.17 -7.28
N GLN A 113 9.65 -8.87 -8.54
CA GLN A 113 10.28 -7.79 -9.31
C GLN A 113 9.86 -6.41 -8.76
N VAL A 114 8.56 -6.25 -8.49
CA VAL A 114 7.98 -5.07 -7.84
C VAL A 114 8.65 -4.82 -6.48
N THR A 115 8.81 -5.88 -5.68
CA THR A 115 9.50 -5.78 -4.39
C THR A 115 10.96 -5.36 -4.55
N ALA A 116 11.71 -6.00 -5.45
CA ALA A 116 13.11 -5.64 -5.69
C ALA A 116 13.26 -4.18 -6.12
N ALA A 117 12.41 -3.75 -7.05
CA ALA A 117 12.43 -2.40 -7.61
C ALA A 117 12.07 -1.33 -6.56
N ALA A 118 10.98 -1.55 -5.81
CA ALA A 118 10.55 -0.65 -4.74
C ALA A 118 11.54 -0.64 -3.56
N ALA A 119 12.07 -1.78 -3.14
CA ALA A 119 13.05 -1.88 -2.06
C ALA A 119 14.41 -1.28 -2.44
N SER A 120 14.81 -1.33 -3.72
CA SER A 120 16.02 -0.67 -4.21
C SER A 120 15.88 0.85 -4.14
N ALA A 121 14.71 1.38 -4.51
CA ALA A 121 14.39 2.79 -4.41
C ALA A 121 14.20 3.30 -2.97
N ALA A 122 13.68 2.45 -2.07
CA ALA A 122 13.47 2.77 -0.66
C ALA A 122 14.03 1.66 0.26
N PRO A 123 15.37 1.53 0.41
CA PRO A 123 16.00 0.43 1.16
C PRO A 123 15.59 0.38 2.64
N GLN A 124 15.35 1.55 3.24
CA GLN A 124 14.86 1.68 4.62
C GLN A 124 13.45 1.09 4.80
N GLN A 125 12.68 1.00 3.73
CA GLN A 125 11.31 0.47 3.72
C GLN A 125 11.24 -0.97 3.22
N ALA A 126 12.37 -1.62 2.92
CA ALA A 126 12.41 -2.95 2.30
C ALA A 126 11.61 -4.01 3.08
N ALA A 127 11.67 -4.00 4.42
CA ALA A 127 10.89 -4.93 5.24
C ALA A 127 9.38 -4.66 5.16
N THR A 128 8.96 -3.39 5.24
CA THR A 128 7.56 -2.97 5.12
C THR A 128 7.00 -3.28 3.72
N ILE A 129 7.78 -2.99 2.67
CA ILE A 129 7.44 -3.31 1.28
C ILE A 129 7.27 -4.82 1.12
N ALA A 130 8.25 -5.62 1.57
CA ALA A 130 8.19 -7.06 1.45
C ALA A 130 6.98 -7.67 2.15
N VAL A 131 6.62 -7.18 3.35
CA VAL A 131 5.40 -7.62 4.06
C VAL A 131 4.14 -7.24 3.30
N ALA A 132 4.03 -5.99 2.84
CA ALA A 132 2.85 -5.51 2.13
C ALA A 132 2.62 -6.28 0.82
N VAL A 133 3.70 -6.58 0.09
CA VAL A 133 3.66 -7.37 -1.15
C VAL A 133 3.39 -8.85 -0.86
N ALA A 134 4.03 -9.43 0.16
CA ALA A 134 3.77 -10.82 0.57
C ALA A 134 2.33 -11.03 1.07
N ALA A 135 1.68 -10.00 1.63
CA ALA A 135 0.26 -10.08 1.97
C ALA A 135 -0.66 -10.20 0.74
N ARG A 136 -0.21 -9.72 -0.43
CA ARG A 136 -0.94 -9.82 -1.71
C ARG A 136 -0.57 -11.07 -2.51
N ALA A 137 0.65 -11.57 -2.33
CA ALA A 137 1.13 -12.81 -2.95
C ALA A 137 1.80 -13.74 -1.91
N PRO A 138 1.03 -14.33 -0.98
CA PRO A 138 1.58 -15.13 0.12
C PRO A 138 2.33 -16.38 -0.34
N ALA A 139 1.91 -16.97 -1.46
CA ALA A 139 2.61 -18.09 -2.08
C ALA A 139 4.02 -17.72 -2.60
N ALA A 140 4.26 -16.43 -2.86
CA ALA A 140 5.55 -15.91 -3.31
C ALA A 140 6.36 -15.27 -2.15
N ALA A 141 5.92 -15.39 -0.90
CA ALA A 141 6.57 -14.76 0.26
C ALA A 141 8.08 -15.06 0.38
N PRO A 142 8.56 -16.31 0.18
CA PRO A 142 10.01 -16.60 0.18
C PRO A 142 10.78 -15.82 -0.91
N GLN A 143 10.23 -15.76 -2.12
CA GLN A 143 10.83 -15.07 -3.27
C GLN A 143 10.81 -13.56 -3.08
N ILE A 144 9.74 -13.02 -2.50
CA ILE A 144 9.58 -11.61 -2.15
C ILE A 144 10.61 -11.21 -1.08
N ALA A 145 10.77 -12.01 -0.02
CA ALA A 145 11.77 -11.77 1.02
C ALA A 145 13.20 -11.80 0.45
N ALA A 146 13.51 -12.75 -0.42
CA ALA A 146 14.80 -12.81 -1.11
C ALA A 146 15.02 -11.63 -2.07
N ALA A 147 13.99 -11.20 -2.79
CA ALA A 147 14.05 -10.03 -3.67
C ALA A 147 14.32 -8.74 -2.88
N ALA A 148 13.59 -8.51 -1.78
CA ALA A 148 13.85 -7.38 -0.89
C ALA A 148 15.25 -7.44 -0.28
N THR A 149 15.72 -8.61 0.12
CA THR A 149 17.06 -8.80 0.69
C THR A 149 18.15 -8.45 -0.32
N ARG A 150 18.03 -8.88 -1.58
CA ARG A 150 19.01 -8.52 -2.62
C ARG A 150 19.02 -7.02 -2.91
N ALA A 151 17.85 -6.40 -2.92
CA ALA A 151 17.71 -4.96 -3.16
C ALA A 151 18.18 -4.11 -1.98
N ALA A 152 18.04 -4.61 -0.74
CA ALA A 152 18.47 -3.94 0.48
C ALA A 152 19.22 -4.92 1.40
N PRO A 153 20.51 -5.21 1.12
CA PRO A 153 21.28 -6.24 1.83
C PRO A 153 21.42 -5.98 3.34
N GLN A 154 21.46 -4.70 3.72
CA GLN A 154 21.53 -4.28 5.13
C GLN A 154 20.23 -4.56 5.89
N SER A 155 19.11 -4.71 5.18
CA SER A 155 17.79 -4.98 5.75
C SER A 155 17.47 -6.48 5.83
N ALA A 156 18.40 -7.38 5.48
CA ALA A 156 18.18 -8.83 5.39
C ALA A 156 17.50 -9.43 6.64
N LEU A 157 18.01 -9.12 7.84
CA LEU A 157 17.44 -9.64 9.08
C LEU A 157 16.04 -9.08 9.36
N GLN A 158 15.82 -7.79 9.09
CA GLN A 158 14.50 -7.15 9.25
C GLN A 158 13.48 -7.73 8.28
N VAL A 159 13.87 -7.93 7.01
CA VAL A 159 13.04 -8.57 5.99
C VAL A 159 12.70 -10.00 6.40
N ALA A 160 13.70 -10.78 6.82
CA ALA A 160 13.50 -12.15 7.29
C ALA A 160 12.52 -12.22 8.46
N ALA A 161 12.71 -11.37 9.48
CA ALA A 161 11.82 -11.28 10.64
C ALA A 161 10.39 -10.90 10.22
N ALA A 162 10.24 -9.81 9.47
CA ALA A 162 8.95 -9.24 9.13
C ALA A 162 8.11 -10.19 8.26
N VAL A 163 8.71 -10.75 7.20
CA VAL A 163 7.99 -11.60 6.24
C VAL A 163 7.68 -12.97 6.83
N SER A 164 8.59 -13.56 7.62
CA SER A 164 8.33 -14.86 8.27
C SER A 164 7.29 -14.77 9.39
N ARG A 165 7.20 -13.64 10.09
CA ARG A 165 6.11 -13.37 11.03
C ARG A 165 4.77 -13.24 10.32
N ALA A 166 4.74 -12.57 9.17
CA ALA A 166 3.53 -12.44 8.35
C ALA A 166 3.14 -13.75 7.67
N ASN A 167 4.10 -14.64 7.37
CA ASN A 167 3.89 -15.93 6.72
C ASN A 167 4.61 -17.08 7.46
N PRO A 168 4.14 -17.48 8.67
CA PRO A 168 4.83 -18.49 9.48
C PRO A 168 4.93 -19.85 8.79
N GLN A 169 3.95 -20.21 7.97
CA GLN A 169 3.92 -21.46 7.21
C GLN A 169 5.09 -21.58 6.20
N ALA A 170 5.59 -20.44 5.72
CA ALA A 170 6.70 -20.38 4.78
C ALA A 170 8.05 -20.07 5.46
N ALA A 171 8.11 -20.04 6.80
CA ALA A 171 9.28 -19.56 7.56
C ALA A 171 10.60 -20.26 7.16
N SER A 172 10.61 -21.59 7.05
CA SER A 172 11.82 -22.34 6.65
C SER A 172 12.30 -21.97 5.24
N GLN A 173 11.37 -21.81 4.30
CA GLN A 173 11.67 -21.41 2.92
C GLN A 173 12.14 -19.95 2.86
N ILE A 174 11.52 -19.06 3.64
CA ILE A 174 11.93 -17.66 3.77
C ILE A 174 13.36 -17.58 4.30
N ALA A 175 13.67 -18.27 5.41
CA ALA A 175 15.02 -18.28 5.98
C ALA A 175 16.06 -18.78 4.97
N ALA A 176 15.75 -19.88 4.26
CA ALA A 176 16.62 -20.45 3.24
C ALA A 176 16.88 -19.46 2.09
N GLN A 177 15.82 -18.92 1.48
CA GLN A 177 15.92 -18.01 0.34
C GLN A 177 16.57 -16.67 0.73
N VAL A 178 16.27 -16.14 1.93
CA VAL A 178 16.91 -14.92 2.44
C VAL A 178 18.39 -15.17 2.75
N SER A 179 18.77 -16.35 3.25
CA SER A 179 20.17 -16.68 3.51
C SER A 179 20.97 -16.78 2.21
N VAL A 180 20.40 -17.40 1.16
CA VAL A 180 21.01 -17.42 -0.18
C VAL A 180 21.11 -16.00 -0.75
N ALA A 181 20.04 -15.22 -0.67
CA ALA A 181 20.02 -13.83 -1.14
C ALA A 181 21.06 -12.96 -0.43
N ALA A 182 21.14 -13.04 0.90
CA ALA A 182 22.07 -12.28 1.74
C ALA A 182 23.53 -12.58 1.38
N ALA A 183 23.86 -13.86 1.17
CA ALA A 183 25.19 -14.28 0.75
C ALA A 183 25.57 -13.75 -0.65
N GLN A 184 24.60 -13.68 -1.57
CA GLN A 184 24.82 -13.18 -2.93
C GLN A 184 24.88 -11.64 -3.02
N SER A 185 24.28 -10.94 -2.05
CA SER A 185 24.11 -9.49 -2.11
C SER A 185 25.09 -8.71 -1.22
N GLY A 186 26.11 -9.37 -0.65
CA GLY A 186 27.09 -8.73 0.22
C GLY A 186 26.54 -8.32 1.60
N SER A 187 25.45 -8.95 2.06
CA SER A 187 24.94 -8.72 3.41
C SER A 187 25.94 -9.23 4.46
N THR A 188 26.01 -8.57 5.61
CA THR A 188 26.79 -9.05 6.77
C THR A 188 26.01 -10.06 7.62
N ALA A 189 24.72 -10.27 7.33
CA ALA A 189 23.90 -11.25 8.01
C ALA A 189 24.32 -12.67 7.61
N ASN A 190 24.74 -13.48 8.57
CA ASN A 190 25.08 -14.88 8.32
C ASN A 190 23.83 -15.79 8.39
N SER A 191 23.90 -16.94 7.74
CA SER A 191 22.80 -17.90 7.64
C SER A 191 22.24 -18.33 9.00
N GLY A 192 23.09 -18.47 10.03
CA GLY A 192 22.64 -18.79 11.39
C GLY A 192 21.85 -17.66 12.06
N THR A 193 22.30 -16.41 11.95
CA THR A 193 21.57 -15.24 12.48
C THR A 193 20.22 -15.07 11.80
N ILE A 194 20.15 -15.31 10.48
CA ILE A 194 18.88 -15.29 9.72
C ILE A 194 17.96 -16.41 10.20
N ALA A 195 18.48 -17.64 10.36
CA ALA A 195 17.71 -18.77 10.88
C ALA A 195 17.14 -18.50 12.28
N ALA A 196 17.96 -17.96 13.20
CA ALA A 196 17.54 -17.59 14.55
C ALA A 196 16.48 -16.48 14.55
N THR A 197 16.66 -15.48 13.68
CA THR A 197 15.72 -14.36 13.51
C THR A 197 14.37 -14.85 13.03
N VAL A 198 14.34 -15.71 12.01
CA VAL A 198 13.11 -16.28 11.46
C VAL A 198 12.43 -17.22 12.44
N ALA A 199 13.18 -18.07 13.15
CA ALA A 199 12.63 -18.96 14.17
C ALA A 199 11.93 -18.17 15.29
N SER A 200 12.57 -17.09 15.74
CA SER A 200 12.03 -16.21 16.79
C SER A 200 10.80 -15.44 16.30
N ALA A 201 10.84 -14.89 15.09
CA ALA A 201 9.76 -14.07 14.54
C ALA A 201 8.50 -14.89 14.19
N SER A 202 8.68 -16.09 13.64
CA SER A 202 7.58 -16.97 13.20
C SER A 202 7.08 -17.93 14.27
N ARG A 203 7.78 -18.03 15.42
CA ARG A 203 7.56 -19.06 16.46
C ARG A 203 7.63 -20.49 15.94
N THR A 204 8.46 -20.72 14.92
CA THR A 204 8.67 -22.03 14.29
C THR A 204 9.94 -22.69 14.85
N SER A 205 9.99 -24.03 14.81
CA SER A 205 11.17 -24.79 15.26
C SER A 205 12.44 -24.33 14.57
N ALA A 206 13.40 -23.85 15.37
CA ALA A 206 14.71 -23.44 14.88
C ALA A 206 15.46 -24.60 14.18
N ALA A 207 15.29 -25.84 14.66
CA ALA A 207 15.93 -27.00 14.05
C ALA A 207 15.48 -27.23 12.59
N ALA A 208 14.18 -27.15 12.33
CA ALA A 208 13.64 -27.30 10.97
C ALA A 208 14.12 -26.19 10.03
N ILE A 209 14.18 -24.96 10.54
CA ILE A 209 14.70 -23.81 9.79
C ILE A 209 16.19 -23.99 9.49
N ILE A 210 17.00 -24.35 10.49
CA ILE A 210 18.44 -24.59 10.34
C ILE A 210 18.70 -25.66 9.28
N THR A 211 17.97 -26.78 9.30
CA THR A 211 18.10 -27.84 8.28
C THR A 211 17.75 -27.33 6.88
N SER A 212 16.68 -26.55 6.74
CA SER A 212 16.29 -25.96 5.45
C SER A 212 17.33 -24.97 4.93
N VAL A 213 17.90 -24.14 5.81
CA VAL A 213 18.95 -23.18 5.47
C VAL A 213 20.23 -23.92 5.08
N ALA A 214 20.62 -24.95 5.83
CA ALA A 214 21.78 -25.80 5.53
C ALA A 214 21.71 -26.41 4.13
N ALA A 215 20.55 -26.98 3.78
CA ALA A 215 20.32 -27.56 2.46
C ALA A 215 20.42 -26.50 1.35
N ALA A 216 19.92 -25.29 1.57
CA ALA A 216 19.91 -24.24 0.56
C ALA A 216 21.28 -23.55 0.38
N THR A 217 22.06 -23.37 1.45
CA THR A 217 23.35 -22.68 1.39
C THR A 217 24.54 -23.62 1.24
N GLY A 218 24.33 -24.94 1.27
CA GLY A 218 25.40 -25.94 1.25
C GLY A 218 26.29 -25.90 2.51
N THR A 219 25.81 -25.30 3.60
CA THR A 219 26.55 -25.17 4.87
C THR A 219 26.09 -26.26 5.84
N SER A 220 26.97 -26.76 6.70
CA SER A 220 26.59 -27.81 7.66
C SER A 220 25.59 -27.30 8.71
N VAL A 221 24.67 -28.18 9.13
CA VAL A 221 23.69 -27.92 10.19
C VAL A 221 24.38 -27.46 11.49
N ALA A 222 25.51 -28.07 11.84
CA ALA A 222 26.28 -27.72 13.03
C ALA A 222 26.88 -26.30 12.96
N ALA A 223 27.38 -25.89 11.80
CA ALA A 223 27.90 -24.53 11.61
C ALA A 223 26.79 -23.48 11.70
N ILE A 224 25.64 -23.72 11.06
CA ILE A 224 24.50 -22.81 11.13
C ILE A 224 23.94 -22.75 12.55
N ALA A 225 23.84 -23.88 13.25
CA ALA A 225 23.39 -23.91 14.65
C ALA A 225 24.33 -23.10 15.57
N SER A 226 25.65 -23.21 15.35
CA SER A 226 26.65 -22.45 16.11
C SER A 226 26.53 -20.95 15.85
N GLN A 227 26.40 -20.56 14.57
CA GLN A 227 26.14 -19.17 14.18
C GLN A 227 24.81 -18.63 14.72
N ALA A 228 23.76 -19.46 14.75
CA ALA A 228 22.46 -19.11 15.29
C ALA A 228 22.54 -18.86 16.80
N ALA A 229 23.28 -19.68 17.54
CA ALA A 229 23.51 -19.48 18.96
C ALA A 229 24.29 -18.18 19.24
N GLN A 230 25.36 -17.92 18.48
CA GLN A 230 26.14 -16.68 18.58
C GLN A 230 25.31 -15.45 18.20
N GLY A 231 24.39 -15.60 17.26
CA GLY A 231 23.52 -14.56 16.73
C GLY A 231 22.20 -14.34 17.47
N ALA A 232 21.90 -15.14 18.49
CA ALA A 232 20.57 -15.17 19.11
C ALA A 232 20.17 -13.83 19.76
N ALA A 233 21.12 -13.14 20.40
CA ALA A 233 20.87 -11.82 21.00
C ALA A 233 20.55 -10.77 19.93
N THR A 234 21.33 -10.74 18.84
CA THR A 234 21.08 -9.86 17.69
C THR A 234 19.73 -10.16 17.05
N ALA A 235 19.40 -11.44 16.87
CA ALA A 235 18.11 -11.87 16.34
C ALA A 235 16.94 -11.35 17.20
N ALA A 236 17.04 -11.47 18.53
CA ALA A 236 16.02 -10.96 19.45
C ALA A 236 15.86 -9.43 19.35
N GLN A 237 16.96 -8.69 19.28
CA GLN A 237 16.94 -7.23 19.12
C GLN A 237 16.30 -6.81 17.79
N VAL A 238 16.64 -7.49 16.70
CA VAL A 238 16.07 -7.21 15.36
C VAL A 238 14.58 -7.48 15.36
N VAL A 239 14.12 -8.61 15.92
CA VAL A 239 12.69 -8.94 15.98
C VAL A 239 11.91 -7.87 16.76
N ALA A 240 12.42 -7.46 17.93
CA ALA A 240 11.80 -6.40 18.73
C ALA A 240 11.72 -5.06 17.98
N SER A 241 12.81 -4.66 17.29
CA SER A 241 12.86 -3.42 16.53
C SER A 241 11.97 -3.47 15.28
N THR A 242 11.89 -4.63 14.63
CA THR A 242 11.08 -4.86 13.44
C THR A 242 9.58 -4.85 13.76
N ASP A 243 9.17 -5.28 14.95
CA ASP A 243 7.78 -5.09 15.42
C ASP A 243 7.40 -3.60 15.42
N VAL A 244 8.24 -2.76 16.01
CA VAL A 244 7.98 -1.31 16.10
C VAL A 244 7.99 -0.67 14.70
N THR A 245 8.99 -0.95 13.87
CA THR A 245 9.13 -0.32 12.55
C THR A 245 8.02 -0.70 11.58
N VAL A 246 7.68 -1.98 11.46
CA VAL A 246 6.63 -2.43 10.53
C VAL A 246 5.26 -1.90 11.00
N GLN A 247 5.00 -1.93 12.31
CA GLN A 247 3.76 -1.40 12.85
C GLN A 247 3.63 0.11 12.61
N ASN A 248 4.70 0.88 12.83
CA ASN A 248 4.71 2.32 12.56
C ASN A 248 4.56 2.63 11.07
N GLY A 249 5.19 1.86 10.18
CA GLY A 249 5.05 2.02 8.72
C GLY A 249 3.63 1.76 8.23
N LEU A 250 2.98 0.72 8.74
CA LEU A 250 1.58 0.40 8.44
C LEU A 250 0.61 1.46 9.01
N ASN A 251 0.89 1.98 10.21
CA ASN A 251 0.07 3.03 10.83
C ASN A 251 0.21 4.38 10.12
N ALA A 252 1.42 4.80 9.75
CA ALA A 252 1.66 6.02 8.98
C ALA A 252 0.98 5.96 7.60
N THR A 253 0.98 4.77 7.00
CA THR A 253 0.25 4.46 5.77
C THR A 253 -1.27 4.63 5.92
N ALA A 254 -1.85 4.12 7.01
CA ALA A 254 -3.27 4.27 7.32
C ALA A 254 -3.64 5.75 7.56
N GLN A 255 -2.77 6.49 8.24
CA GLN A 255 -2.98 7.92 8.47
C GLN A 255 -2.89 8.75 7.17
N ALA A 256 -1.95 8.46 6.28
CA ALA A 256 -1.84 9.13 4.98
C ALA A 256 -3.10 8.92 4.09
N SER A 257 -3.69 7.72 4.15
CA SER A 257 -4.95 7.43 3.44
C SER A 257 -6.16 8.10 4.09
N THR A 258 -6.17 8.26 5.42
CA THR A 258 -7.25 8.97 6.15
C THR A 258 -7.18 10.50 5.94
N GLN A 259 -5.99 11.08 6.02
CA GLN A 259 -5.77 12.53 5.87
C GLN A 259 -6.01 13.00 4.42
N THR A 260 -5.75 12.15 3.44
CA THR A 260 -6.17 12.35 2.05
C THR A 260 -7.70 12.40 1.97
N ALA A 261 -8.43 11.46 2.59
CA ALA A 261 -9.89 11.46 2.60
C ALA A 261 -10.50 12.69 3.30
N THR A 262 -9.91 13.16 4.39
CA THR A 262 -10.36 14.39 5.09
C THR A 262 -10.08 15.66 4.26
N SER A 263 -8.95 15.72 3.56
CA SER A 263 -8.60 16.84 2.69
C SER A 263 -9.49 16.90 1.44
N THR A 264 -9.90 15.75 0.90
CA THR A 264 -10.85 15.67 -0.22
C THR A 264 -12.28 16.07 0.19
N GLN A 265 -12.70 15.79 1.44
CA GLN A 265 -13.98 16.29 1.96
C GLN A 265 -13.98 17.79 2.25
N GLN A 266 -12.87 18.36 2.74
CA GLN A 266 -12.79 19.81 2.99
C GLN A 266 -12.71 20.64 1.70
N GLN A 267 -12.04 20.15 0.65
CA GLN A 267 -12.04 20.82 -0.65
C GLN A 267 -13.41 20.78 -1.34
N GLN A 268 -14.21 19.72 -1.13
CA GLN A 268 -15.59 19.64 -1.62
C GLN A 268 -16.57 20.49 -0.80
N GLN A 269 -16.32 20.71 0.50
CA GLN A 269 -17.14 21.62 1.31
C GLN A 269 -16.87 23.10 1.01
N GLN A 270 -15.65 23.48 0.59
CA GLN A 270 -15.37 24.86 0.16
C GLN A 270 -15.89 25.21 -1.25
N THR A 271 -16.10 24.23 -2.13
CA THR A 271 -16.69 24.50 -3.46
C THR A 271 -18.21 24.68 -3.43
N VAL A 272 -18.90 24.26 -2.36
CA VAL A 272 -20.37 24.41 -2.23
C VAL A 272 -20.77 25.74 -1.60
N THR A 273 -19.86 26.45 -0.89
CA THR A 273 -20.21 27.70 -0.20
C THR A 273 -19.94 29.00 -0.99
N THR A 274 -19.42 28.93 -2.22
CA THR A 274 -19.23 30.13 -3.07
C THR A 274 -20.33 30.33 -4.13
N SER A 275 -21.30 29.43 -4.23
CA SER A 275 -22.53 29.67 -4.99
C SER A 275 -23.53 30.45 -4.14
N THR A 276 -23.28 31.74 -3.99
CA THR A 276 -24.31 32.70 -3.58
C THR A 276 -25.49 32.58 -4.54
N PRO A 277 -26.72 32.31 -4.08
CA PRO A 277 -27.89 32.45 -4.94
C PRO A 277 -28.04 33.94 -5.26
N VAL A 278 -28.00 34.29 -6.55
CA VAL A 278 -28.44 35.60 -7.03
C VAL A 278 -29.92 35.69 -6.65
N VAL A 279 -30.22 36.47 -5.62
CA VAL A 279 -31.57 36.79 -5.18
C VAL A 279 -32.27 37.52 -6.33
N GLU A 280 -33.29 36.88 -6.84
CA GLU A 280 -34.32 37.38 -7.74
C GLU A 280 -34.79 38.77 -7.26
N GLN A 281 -34.66 39.78 -8.12
CA GLN A 281 -35.18 41.13 -7.89
C GLN A 281 -36.72 41.08 -7.81
N PRO A 282 -37.37 41.61 -6.76
CA PRO A 282 -38.82 41.79 -6.79
C PRO A 282 -39.16 43.01 -7.66
N VAL A 283 -39.97 42.76 -8.67
CA VAL A 283 -40.62 43.74 -9.55
C VAL A 283 -41.46 44.68 -8.68
N VAL A 284 -41.13 45.97 -8.68
CA VAL A 284 -41.94 46.99 -7.99
C VAL A 284 -43.23 47.15 -8.80
N GLN A 285 -44.33 46.65 -8.23
CA GLN A 285 -45.67 46.79 -8.76
C GLN A 285 -46.15 48.22 -8.46
N GLU A 286 -46.09 49.11 -9.46
CA GLU A 286 -46.78 50.38 -9.44
C GLU A 286 -48.29 50.15 -9.34
N ASN A 287 -48.94 50.77 -8.34
CA ASN A 287 -50.39 50.92 -8.29
C ASN A 287 -50.75 52.38 -7.95
N PRO A 288 -51.72 53.02 -8.64
CA PRO A 288 -51.93 54.47 -8.60
C PRO A 288 -53.07 54.88 -7.66
N ALA A 289 -52.96 56.08 -7.05
CA ALA A 289 -54.03 57.03 -6.67
C ALA A 289 -53.49 58.00 -5.58
N GLN A 290 -53.23 59.27 -5.92
CA GLN A 290 -54.14 60.42 -5.73
C GLN A 290 -54.56 60.73 -4.27
N THR A 291 -54.03 61.82 -3.71
CA THR A 291 -54.75 63.09 -3.38
C THR A 291 -54.12 63.83 -2.18
N GLY A 292 -54.01 65.16 -2.29
CA GLY A 292 -54.15 66.08 -1.14
C GLY A 292 -52.94 66.95 -0.75
N SER A 293 -52.95 68.21 -1.22
CA SER A 293 -52.18 69.36 -0.69
C SER A 293 -52.57 69.70 0.77
N PRO A 294 -51.74 70.45 1.54
CA PRO A 294 -51.68 71.93 1.50
C PRO A 294 -50.22 72.43 1.56
N THR A 295 -49.83 73.66 1.20
CA THR A 295 -50.38 74.99 1.45
C THR A 295 -49.71 75.97 0.48
#